data_AF-A0A2H9U6L9-F1
#
_entry.id   AF-A0A2H9U6L9-F1
#
_cell.length_a   1.000
_cell.length_b   1.000
_cell.length_c   1.000
_cell.angle_alpha   90.00
_cell.angle_beta   90.00
_cell.angle_gamma   90.00
#
_symmetry.space_group_name_H-M   'P 1'
#
loop_
_entity.id
_entity.type
_entity.pdbx_description
1 polymer ?
#
loop_
_entity_poly.entity_id
_entity_poly.type
_entity_poly.pdbx_seq_one_letter_code
_entity_poly.pdbx_strand_id
1 'polypeptide(L)'
;MDQLRRGFKRPDLYGVWEVNSAASKLGSQASTIGSRHISDGTLRLQFTREVTYYAHAIVQDVENGVKSISEGLRALAEEQRSLLNQSLDVAQKGVGVVAGAAQIYAGGTLCYASLGVLCATFGVPLMAHGANNVYENGRNLLEGRSDTEGPVRDLYQSAAKAMGGGDREGNIAYGISDLGMSAYGVSRLVLKPDSWRL
;
A
#
# COMPACT_ATOMS: atom_id res chain seq x y z
N MET A 1 -22.09 30.60 8.50
CA MET A 1 -21.39 29.37 8.87
C MET A 1 -22.35 28.21 8.62
N ASP A 2 -22.41 27.63 7.40
CA ASP A 2 -22.89 26.25 7.20
C ASP A 2 -22.80 25.78 5.72
N GLN A 3 -21.61 25.77 5.11
CA GLN A 3 -21.41 25.13 3.81
C GLN A 3 -20.10 24.33 3.82
N LEU A 4 -20.13 23.12 3.23
CA LEU A 4 -19.03 22.16 3.00
C LEU A 4 -18.94 20.94 3.95
N ARG A 5 -20.04 20.22 4.16
CA ARG A 5 -19.95 18.75 4.33
C ARG A 5 -20.08 18.10 2.95
N ARG A 6 -18.94 17.87 2.28
CA ARG A 6 -18.88 16.92 1.16
C ARG A 6 -19.21 15.54 1.75
N GLY A 7 -20.46 15.10 1.56
CA GLY A 7 -20.92 13.81 2.05
C GLY A 7 -20.26 12.66 1.29
N PHE A 8 -19.14 12.17 1.80
CA PHE A 8 -18.63 10.86 1.43
C PHE A 8 -19.53 9.79 2.07
N LYS A 9 -19.87 8.74 1.30
CA LYS A 9 -20.62 7.56 1.79
C LYS A 9 -19.89 6.98 3.01
N ARG A 10 -20.61 6.47 4.02
CA ARG A 10 -19.96 5.85 5.20
C ARG A 10 -18.86 4.89 4.71
N PRO A 11 -17.62 5.03 5.23
CA PRO A 11 -16.49 4.24 4.76
C PRO A 11 -16.76 2.76 5.05
N ASP A 12 -16.39 1.89 4.11
CA ASP A 12 -16.54 0.45 4.28
C ASP A 12 -15.52 -0.07 5.30
N LEU A 13 -15.95 -1.00 6.16
CA LEU A 13 -15.11 -1.56 7.23
C LEU A 13 -13.79 -2.14 6.69
N TYR A 14 -13.82 -2.65 5.46
CA TYR A 14 -12.65 -3.17 4.77
C TYR A 14 -11.62 -2.09 4.44
N GLY A 15 -12.03 -1.00 3.78
CA GLY A 15 -11.14 0.10 3.46
C GLY A 15 -10.56 0.78 4.70
N VAL A 16 -11.35 0.93 5.78
CA VAL A 16 -10.86 1.47 7.06
C VAL A 16 -9.77 0.56 7.65
N TRP A 17 -9.94 -0.76 7.59
CA TRP A 17 -8.93 -1.71 8.03
C TRP A 17 -7.63 -1.58 7.22
N GLU A 18 -7.72 -1.39 5.91
CA GLU A 18 -6.55 -1.20 5.05
C GLU A 18 -5.76 0.06 5.41
N VAL A 19 -6.45 1.18 5.62
CA VAL A 19 -5.82 2.44 6.05
C VAL A 19 -5.17 2.29 7.42
N ASN A 20 -5.85 1.64 8.37
CA ASN A 20 -5.32 1.40 9.71
C ASN A 20 -4.09 0.47 9.70
N SER A 21 -4.10 -0.54 8.84
CA SER A 21 -2.98 -1.45 8.62
C SER A 21 -1.76 -0.70 8.05
N ALA A 22 -1.97 0.15 7.04
CA ALA A 22 -0.93 1.00 6.46
C ALA A 22 -0.36 1.99 7.50
N ALA A 23 -1.22 2.64 8.29
CA ALA A 23 -0.83 3.57 9.34
C ALA A 23 0.01 2.90 10.45
N SER A 24 -0.41 1.73 10.92
CA SER A 24 0.32 0.96 11.94
C SER A 24 1.72 0.57 11.46
N LYS A 25 1.83 0.17 10.19
CA LYS A 25 3.12 -0.19 9.59
C LYS A 25 4.02 1.04 9.39
N LEU A 26 3.46 2.19 9.02
CA LEU A 26 4.20 3.46 8.94
C LEU A 26 4.81 3.84 10.31
N GLY A 27 4.07 3.69 11.40
CA GLY A 27 4.58 3.91 12.76
C GLY A 27 5.76 2.99 13.11
N SER A 28 5.68 1.71 12.72
CA SER A 28 6.79 0.75 12.86
C SER A 28 8.05 1.17 12.08
N GLN A 29 7.88 1.73 10.87
CA GLN A 29 8.99 2.29 10.11
C GLN A 29 9.65 3.44 10.83
N ALA A 30 8.86 4.39 11.33
CA ALA A 30 9.38 5.54 12.06
C ALA A 30 10.16 5.12 13.31
N SER A 31 9.69 4.11 14.03
CA SER A 31 10.42 3.54 15.17
C SER A 31 11.76 2.93 14.73
N THR A 32 11.76 2.15 13.64
CA THR A 32 12.96 1.50 13.09
C THR A 32 13.98 2.54 12.61
N ILE A 33 13.55 3.52 11.80
CA ILE A 33 14.41 4.62 11.30
C ILE A 33 14.99 5.40 12.48
N GLY A 34 14.14 5.79 13.43
CA GLY A 34 14.57 6.52 14.62
C GLY A 34 15.62 5.76 15.41
N SER A 35 15.44 4.45 15.62
CA SER A 35 16.41 3.61 16.34
C SER A 35 17.78 3.49 15.66
N ARG A 36 17.80 3.50 14.32
CA ARG A 36 19.02 3.31 13.53
C ARG A 36 19.78 4.59 13.24
N HIS A 37 19.07 5.71 13.10
CA HIS A 37 19.66 6.96 12.58
C HIS A 37 19.60 8.12 13.58
N ILE A 38 18.85 8.01 14.68
CA ILE A 38 18.75 9.06 15.69
C ILE A 38 19.30 8.52 17.01
N SER A 39 20.53 8.95 17.32
CA SER A 39 21.23 8.56 18.55
C SER A 39 20.64 9.22 19.79
N ASP A 40 20.18 10.47 19.66
CA ASP A 40 19.53 11.20 20.76
C ASP A 40 18.13 10.62 21.05
N GLY A 41 17.92 10.19 22.30
CA GLY A 41 16.69 9.53 22.70
C GLY A 41 15.44 10.44 22.62
N THR A 42 15.61 11.74 22.87
CA THR A 42 14.51 12.72 22.84
C THR A 42 14.10 13.01 21.41
N LEU A 43 15.05 13.27 20.52
CA LEU A 43 14.81 13.47 19.09
C LEU A 43 14.20 12.22 18.46
N ARG A 44 14.65 11.03 18.85
CA ARG A 44 14.07 9.77 18.37
C ARG A 44 12.60 9.64 18.76
N LEU A 45 12.28 9.89 20.04
CA LEU A 45 10.90 9.85 20.53
C LEU A 45 10.02 10.90 19.84
N GLN A 46 10.53 12.12 19.64
CA GLN A 46 9.81 13.18 18.94
C GLN A 46 9.50 12.78 17.50
N PHE A 47 10.51 12.32 16.76
CA PHE A 47 10.35 11.84 15.39
C PHE A 47 9.30 10.72 15.28
N THR A 48 9.43 9.66 16.09
CA THR A 48 8.48 8.54 16.06
C THR A 48 7.06 9.00 16.42
N ARG A 49 6.92 9.92 17.37
CA ARG A 49 5.62 10.46 17.78
C ARG A 49 4.97 11.27 16.66
N GLU A 50 5.71 12.14 15.97
CA GLU A 50 5.15 12.96 14.87
C GLU A 50 4.63 12.10 13.72
N VAL A 51 5.41 11.11 13.27
CA VAL A 51 4.97 10.21 12.18
C VAL A 51 3.76 9.37 12.60
N THR A 52 3.75 8.86 13.85
CA THR A 52 2.62 8.07 14.37
C THR A 52 1.37 8.93 14.52
N TYR A 53 1.50 10.19 14.97
CA TYR A 53 0.38 11.14 15.03
C TYR A 53 -0.19 11.44 13.66
N TYR A 54 0.67 11.70 12.67
CA TYR A 54 0.24 11.91 11.29
C TYR A 54 -0.53 10.70 10.76
N ALA A 55 0.00 9.49 10.96
CA ALA A 55 -0.63 8.26 10.51
C ALA A 55 -2.03 8.06 11.14
N HIS A 56 -2.16 8.28 12.45
CA HIS A 56 -3.45 8.20 13.14
C HIS A 56 -4.43 9.30 12.71
N ALA A 57 -3.96 10.51 12.43
CA ALA A 57 -4.80 11.58 11.92
C ALA A 57 -5.42 11.22 10.56
N ILE A 58 -4.65 10.56 9.68
CA ILE A 58 -5.18 10.07 8.40
C ILE A 58 -6.25 8.98 8.61
N VAL A 59 -6.04 8.04 9.53
CA VAL A 59 -7.06 7.03 9.87
C VAL A 59 -8.34 7.70 10.37
N GLN A 60 -8.23 8.65 11.30
CA GLN A 60 -9.38 9.39 11.83
C GLN A 60 -10.09 10.21 10.76
N ASP A 61 -9.35 10.87 9.86
CA ASP A 61 -9.94 11.60 8.74
C ASP A 61 -10.73 10.66 7.83
N VAL A 62 -10.25 9.43 7.62
CA VAL A 62 -10.95 8.41 6.84
C VAL A 62 -12.19 7.90 7.56
N GLU A 63 -12.09 7.54 8.84
CA GLU A 63 -13.20 7.06 9.67
C GLU A 63 -14.34 8.09 9.77
N ASN A 64 -13.98 9.37 9.88
CA ASN A 64 -14.93 10.48 9.96
C ASN A 64 -15.46 10.91 8.58
N GLY A 65 -15.00 10.30 7.49
CA GLY A 65 -15.40 10.64 6.12
C GLY A 65 -14.88 12.01 5.64
N VAL A 66 -13.87 12.56 6.30
CA VAL A 66 -13.14 13.76 5.88
C VAL A 66 -12.25 13.47 4.67
N LYS A 67 -11.62 12.28 4.66
CA LYS A 67 -10.87 11.73 3.52
C LYS A 67 -11.53 10.45 3.03
N SER A 68 -11.48 10.21 1.73
CA SER A 68 -11.79 8.89 1.18
C SER A 68 -10.68 7.88 1.49
N ILE A 69 -10.96 6.58 1.38
CA ILE A 69 -9.97 5.50 1.57
C ILE A 69 -8.75 5.73 0.67
N SER A 70 -8.97 6.05 -0.60
CA SER A 70 -7.90 6.27 -1.58
C SER A 70 -7.07 7.52 -1.27
N GLU A 71 -7.70 8.60 -0.80
CA GLU A 71 -6.98 9.80 -0.33
C GLU A 71 -6.17 9.50 0.93
N GLY A 72 -6.68 8.68 1.84
CA GLY A 72 -5.96 8.23 3.03
C GLY A 72 -4.74 7.39 2.69
N LEU A 73 -4.90 6.37 1.84
CA LEU A 73 -3.80 5.53 1.37
C LEU A 73 -2.74 6.34 0.60
N ARG A 74 -3.17 7.31 -0.21
CA ARG A 74 -2.24 8.19 -0.94
C ARG A 74 -1.46 9.11 -0.01
N ALA A 75 -2.12 9.70 1.01
CA ALA A 75 -1.45 10.53 2.00
C ALA A 75 -0.39 9.74 2.80
N LEU A 76 -0.72 8.51 3.20
CA LEU A 76 0.25 7.61 3.84
C LEU A 76 1.41 7.27 2.90
N ALA A 77 1.16 7.05 1.60
CA ALA A 77 2.20 6.78 0.61
C ALA A 77 3.13 7.99 0.38
N GLU A 78 2.58 9.20 0.38
CA GLU A 78 3.33 10.45 0.22
C GLU A 78 4.25 10.71 1.43
N GLU A 79 3.73 10.56 2.66
CA GLU A 79 4.52 10.68 3.89
C GLU A 79 5.69 9.69 3.88
N GLN A 80 5.40 8.47 3.44
CA GLN A 80 6.42 7.46 3.35
C GLN A 80 7.51 7.74 2.31
N ARG A 81 7.16 8.43 1.22
CA ARG A 81 8.12 8.90 0.22
C ARG A 81 9.02 10.01 0.78
N SER A 82 8.53 10.83 1.71
CA SER A 82 9.35 11.78 2.45
C SER A 82 10.41 11.06 3.30
N LEU A 83 10.02 9.96 3.95
CA LEU A 83 10.93 9.12 4.75
C LEU A 83 11.99 8.37 3.91
N LEU A 84 11.73 8.06 2.62
CA LEU A 84 12.68 7.41 1.70
C LEU A 84 14.03 8.13 1.59
N ASN A 85 14.01 9.45 1.63
CA ASN A 85 15.23 10.24 1.46
C ASN A 85 16.19 10.12 2.65
N GLN A 86 15.72 9.61 3.80
CA GLN A 86 16.54 9.46 5.01
C GLN A 86 16.97 8.02 5.29
N SER A 87 16.27 7.01 4.74
CA SER A 87 16.58 5.58 4.97
C SER A 87 16.02 4.69 3.84
N LEU A 88 16.76 4.61 2.74
CA LEU A 88 16.36 3.98 1.47
C LEU A 88 15.75 2.57 1.62
N ASP A 89 16.40 1.65 2.35
CA ASP A 89 15.92 0.26 2.49
C ASP A 89 14.62 0.13 3.32
N VAL A 90 14.58 0.78 4.49
CA VAL A 90 13.41 0.72 5.40
C VAL A 90 12.19 1.34 4.74
N ALA A 91 12.39 2.45 4.04
CA ALA A 91 11.32 3.15 3.37
C ALA A 91 10.92 2.48 2.04
N GLN A 92 11.82 1.82 1.31
CA GLN A 92 11.42 0.99 0.16
C GLN A 92 10.44 -0.11 0.57
N LYS A 93 10.71 -0.79 1.70
CA LYS A 93 9.84 -1.84 2.23
C LYS A 93 8.43 -1.31 2.51
N GLY A 94 8.27 -0.23 3.27
CA GLY A 94 6.89 0.24 3.49
C GLY A 94 6.21 0.73 2.22
N VAL A 95 6.95 1.17 1.17
CA VAL A 95 6.29 1.63 -0.06
C VAL A 95 5.60 0.44 -0.68
N GLY A 96 6.25 -0.74 -0.65
CA GLY A 96 5.63 -2.00 -1.00
C GLY A 96 4.42 -2.36 -0.12
N VAL A 97 4.43 -2.01 1.17
CA VAL A 97 3.26 -2.20 2.04
C VAL A 97 2.09 -1.30 1.62
N VAL A 98 2.32 0.02 1.48
CA VAL A 98 1.24 0.98 1.18
C VAL A 98 0.74 0.78 -0.25
N ALA A 99 1.64 0.54 -1.21
CA ALA A 99 1.28 0.16 -2.56
C ALA A 99 0.45 -1.13 -2.56
N GLY A 100 0.86 -2.14 -1.78
CA GLY A 100 0.12 -3.39 -1.64
C GLY A 100 -1.29 -3.17 -1.11
N ALA A 101 -1.48 -2.35 -0.07
CA ALA A 101 -2.80 -1.99 0.43
C ALA A 101 -3.66 -1.26 -0.62
N ALA A 102 -3.05 -0.35 -1.39
CA ALA A 102 -3.74 0.33 -2.48
C ALA A 102 -4.16 -0.62 -3.62
N GLN A 103 -3.34 -1.62 -3.95
CA GLN A 103 -3.68 -2.66 -4.92
C GLN A 103 -4.87 -3.49 -4.44
N ILE A 104 -4.90 -3.88 -3.17
CA ILE A 104 -6.02 -4.63 -2.58
C ILE A 104 -7.32 -3.82 -2.70
N TYR A 105 -7.31 -2.56 -2.25
CA TYR A 105 -8.46 -1.66 -2.38
C TYR A 105 -8.95 -1.51 -3.82
N ALA A 106 -8.03 -1.28 -4.75
CA ALA A 106 -8.33 -1.12 -6.17
C ALA A 106 -8.91 -2.41 -6.78
N GLY A 107 -8.37 -3.57 -6.39
CA GLY A 107 -8.86 -4.88 -6.83
C GLY A 107 -10.25 -5.20 -6.28
N GLY A 108 -10.52 -4.88 -5.01
CA GLY A 108 -11.84 -4.99 -4.41
C GLY A 108 -12.86 -4.11 -5.10
N THR A 109 -12.47 -2.86 -5.42
CA THR A 109 -13.30 -1.92 -6.19
C THR A 109 -13.62 -2.47 -7.58
N LEU A 110 -12.62 -3.01 -8.30
CA LEU A 110 -12.83 -3.65 -9.60
C LEU A 110 -13.79 -4.83 -9.50
N CYS A 111 -13.66 -5.65 -8.46
CA CYS A 111 -14.55 -6.78 -8.24
C CYS A 111 -15.99 -6.36 -7.95
N TYR A 112 -16.19 -5.38 -7.06
CA TYR A 112 -17.51 -4.86 -6.74
C TYR A 112 -18.20 -4.21 -7.94
N ALA A 113 -17.47 -3.44 -8.75
CA ALA A 113 -18.03 -2.72 -9.88
C ALA A 113 -18.34 -3.60 -11.11
N SER A 114 -17.67 -4.75 -11.24
CA SER A 114 -17.75 -5.57 -12.46
C SER A 114 -18.36 -6.95 -12.29
N LEU A 115 -18.40 -7.52 -11.07
CA LEU A 115 -18.97 -8.82 -10.66
C LEU A 115 -18.77 -10.02 -11.63
N GLY A 116 -17.85 -9.91 -12.59
CA GLY A 116 -17.71 -10.82 -13.73
C GLY A 116 -16.25 -11.01 -14.14
N VAL A 117 -15.99 -11.21 -15.44
CA VAL A 117 -14.65 -11.56 -15.97
C VAL A 117 -13.55 -10.61 -15.46
N LEU A 118 -13.80 -9.30 -15.39
CA LEU A 118 -12.82 -8.32 -14.90
C LEU A 118 -12.43 -8.52 -13.42
N CYS A 119 -13.34 -8.98 -12.58
CA CYS A 119 -13.00 -9.37 -11.20
C CYS A 119 -12.04 -10.56 -11.21
N ALA A 120 -12.36 -11.61 -11.96
CA ALA A 120 -11.55 -12.82 -11.98
C ALA A 120 -10.17 -12.62 -12.62
N THR A 121 -10.07 -11.80 -13.67
CA THR A 121 -8.82 -11.64 -14.45
C THR A 121 -7.95 -10.47 -14.01
N PHE A 122 -8.51 -9.45 -13.36
CA PHE A 122 -7.76 -8.28 -12.89
C PHE A 122 -7.96 -8.00 -11.41
N GLY A 123 -9.20 -8.02 -10.91
CA GLY A 123 -9.50 -7.69 -9.52
C GLY A 123 -8.83 -8.63 -8.52
N VAL A 124 -9.08 -9.94 -8.66
CA VAL A 124 -8.51 -10.98 -7.78
C VAL A 124 -6.99 -11.06 -7.89
N PRO A 125 -6.38 -11.08 -9.09
CA PRO A 125 -4.92 -11.04 -9.19
C PRO A 125 -4.30 -9.78 -8.56
N LEU A 126 -4.89 -8.61 -8.77
CA LEU A 126 -4.41 -7.36 -8.16
C LEU A 126 -4.50 -7.40 -6.63
N MET A 127 -5.59 -7.95 -6.07
CA MET A 127 -5.69 -8.16 -4.62
C MET A 127 -4.65 -9.15 -4.10
N ALA A 128 -4.41 -10.25 -4.83
CA ALA A 128 -3.43 -11.26 -4.43
C ALA A 128 -2.00 -10.71 -4.42
N HIS A 129 -1.59 -10.00 -5.47
CA HIS A 129 -0.30 -9.29 -5.54
C HIS A 129 -0.17 -8.24 -4.44
N GLY A 130 -1.23 -7.44 -4.22
CA GLY A 130 -1.27 -6.46 -3.13
C GLY A 130 -1.10 -7.09 -1.75
N ALA A 131 -1.79 -8.19 -1.47
CA ALA A 131 -1.64 -8.94 -0.22
C ALA A 131 -0.24 -9.52 -0.05
N ASN A 132 0.36 -10.04 -1.13
CA ASN A 132 1.71 -10.56 -1.13
C ASN A 132 2.74 -9.45 -0.83
N ASN A 133 2.60 -8.28 -1.46
CA ASN A 133 3.44 -7.11 -1.20
C ASN A 133 3.31 -6.62 0.26
N VAL A 134 2.09 -6.56 0.82
CA VAL A 134 1.84 -6.23 2.23
C VAL A 134 2.53 -7.21 3.18
N TYR A 135 2.54 -8.50 2.84
CA TYR A 135 3.18 -9.57 3.61
C TYR A 135 4.70 -9.51 3.55
N GLU A 136 5.28 -9.61 2.34
CA GLU A 136 6.73 -9.66 2.14
C GLU A 136 7.41 -8.43 2.72
N ASN A 137 6.90 -7.25 2.34
CA ASN A 137 7.49 -6.00 2.79
C ASN A 137 7.20 -5.70 4.26
N GLY A 138 6.02 -6.08 4.77
CA GLY A 138 5.69 -5.89 6.18
C GLY A 138 6.58 -6.73 7.09
N ARG A 139 6.82 -7.99 6.72
CA ARG A 139 7.69 -8.89 7.48
C ARG A 139 9.15 -8.48 7.38
N ASN A 140 9.61 -8.11 6.18
CA ASN A 140 10.94 -7.54 5.97
C ASN A 140 11.18 -6.27 6.81
N LEU A 141 10.15 -5.44 6.94
CA LEU A 141 10.21 -4.24 7.76
C LEU A 141 10.31 -4.58 9.26
N LEU A 142 9.41 -5.41 9.77
CA LEU A 142 9.34 -5.74 11.20
C LEU A 142 10.55 -6.54 11.69
N GLU A 143 11.03 -7.46 10.87
CA GLU A 143 12.16 -8.34 11.22
C GLU A 143 13.51 -7.76 10.75
N GLY A 144 13.51 -6.60 10.10
CA GLY A 144 14.72 -5.92 9.66
C GLY A 144 15.52 -6.67 8.58
N ARG A 145 14.86 -7.53 7.80
CA ARG A 145 15.45 -8.37 6.74
C ARG A 145 14.88 -8.04 5.35
N SER A 146 15.31 -8.73 4.29
CA SER A 146 14.92 -8.41 2.90
C SER A 146 14.63 -9.63 2.03
N ASP A 147 14.65 -10.83 2.60
CA ASP A 147 14.59 -12.14 1.95
C ASP A 147 13.24 -12.85 2.16
N THR A 148 12.23 -12.16 2.70
CA THR A 148 10.88 -12.75 2.79
C THR A 148 10.31 -12.95 1.38
N GLU A 149 9.92 -14.19 1.08
CA GLU A 149 9.14 -14.56 -0.10
C GLU A 149 7.74 -14.99 0.33
N GLY A 150 6.74 -14.56 -0.44
CA GLY A 150 5.33 -14.84 -0.19
C GLY A 150 4.72 -15.78 -1.22
N PRO A 151 3.52 -16.34 -0.93
CA PRO A 151 2.94 -17.42 -1.73
C PRO A 151 2.69 -17.07 -3.19
N VAL A 152 2.40 -15.79 -3.51
CA VAL A 152 2.19 -15.38 -4.89
C VAL A 152 3.51 -15.42 -5.65
N ARG A 153 4.60 -14.90 -5.08
CA ARG A 153 5.93 -14.98 -5.70
C ARG A 153 6.36 -16.43 -5.91
N ASP A 154 6.18 -17.28 -4.90
CA ASP A 154 6.50 -18.71 -4.97
C ASP A 154 5.75 -19.41 -6.10
N LEU A 155 4.50 -19.02 -6.36
CA LEU A 155 3.72 -19.54 -7.48
C LEU A 155 4.34 -19.16 -8.82
N TYR A 156 4.78 -17.92 -9.01
CA TYR A 156 5.49 -17.49 -10.22
C TYR A 156 6.81 -18.23 -10.41
N GLN A 157 7.59 -18.39 -9.33
CA GLN A 157 8.83 -19.17 -9.33
C GLN A 157 8.58 -20.64 -9.71
N SER A 158 7.56 -21.26 -9.12
CA SER A 158 7.18 -22.64 -9.41
C SER A 158 6.74 -22.82 -10.85
N ALA A 159 5.95 -21.88 -11.38
CA ALA A 159 5.54 -21.89 -12.79
C ALA A 159 6.74 -21.72 -13.73
N ALA A 160 7.67 -20.81 -13.41
CA ALA A 160 8.89 -20.62 -14.19
C ALA A 160 9.75 -21.90 -14.22
N LYS A 161 9.93 -22.56 -13.07
CA LYS A 161 10.62 -23.85 -12.95
C LYS A 161 9.95 -24.94 -13.79
N ALA A 162 8.62 -25.04 -13.76
CA ALA A 162 7.86 -26.00 -14.56
C ALA A 162 8.04 -25.78 -16.08
N MET A 163 8.35 -24.55 -16.51
CA MET A 163 8.63 -24.19 -17.91
C MET A 163 10.12 -24.24 -18.27
N GLY A 164 10.99 -24.76 -17.40
CA GLY A 164 12.43 -24.89 -17.63
C GLY A 164 13.28 -23.66 -17.27
N GLY A 165 12.68 -22.66 -16.60
CA GLY A 165 13.39 -21.52 -16.01
C GLY A 165 13.78 -21.76 -14.55
N GLY A 166 14.03 -20.68 -13.80
CA GLY A 166 14.32 -20.74 -12.37
C GLY A 166 13.67 -19.60 -11.57
N ASP A 167 14.11 -19.44 -10.32
CA ASP A 167 13.56 -18.43 -9.39
C ASP A 167 13.74 -17.01 -9.89
N ARG A 168 14.84 -16.75 -10.61
CA ARG A 168 15.11 -15.46 -11.22
C ARG A 168 14.04 -15.09 -12.25
N GLU A 169 13.73 -16.01 -13.15
CA GLU A 169 12.70 -15.80 -14.18
C GLU A 169 11.32 -15.63 -13.55
N GLY A 170 11.01 -16.40 -12.49
CA GLY A 170 9.79 -16.23 -11.69
C GLY A 170 9.69 -14.85 -11.03
N ASN A 171 10.78 -14.38 -10.40
CA ASN A 171 10.82 -13.07 -9.76
C ASN A 171 10.66 -11.92 -10.77
N ILE A 172 11.25 -12.04 -11.97
CA ILE A 172 11.04 -11.08 -13.06
C ILE A 172 9.58 -11.07 -13.49
N ALA A 173 8.99 -12.25 -13.71
CA ALA A 173 7.59 -12.36 -14.13
C ALA A 173 6.61 -11.83 -13.08
N TYR A 174 6.87 -12.11 -11.80
CA TYR A 174 6.14 -11.53 -10.66
C TYR A 174 6.21 -10.01 -10.70
N GLY A 175 7.42 -9.44 -10.75
CA GLY A 175 7.61 -7.98 -10.74
C GLY A 175 6.98 -7.27 -11.94
N ILE A 176 7.08 -7.82 -13.15
CA ILE A 176 6.42 -7.26 -14.34
C ILE A 176 4.90 -7.29 -14.19
N SER A 177 4.36 -8.41 -13.72
CA SER A 177 2.91 -8.56 -13.53
C SER A 177 2.37 -7.57 -12.49
N ASP A 178 3.06 -7.47 -11.35
CA ASP A 178 2.72 -6.59 -10.24
C ASP A 178 2.71 -5.11 -10.67
N LEU A 179 3.78 -4.68 -11.35
CA LEU A 179 3.90 -3.32 -11.89
C LEU A 179 2.82 -3.01 -12.93
N GLY A 180 2.58 -3.95 -13.84
CA GLY A 180 1.55 -3.80 -14.88
C GLY A 180 0.14 -3.69 -14.31
N MET A 181 -0.21 -4.55 -13.33
CA MET A 181 -1.50 -4.51 -12.66
C MET A 181 -1.66 -3.24 -11.81
N SER A 182 -0.61 -2.79 -11.11
CA SER A 182 -0.61 -1.54 -10.36
C SER A 182 -0.86 -0.32 -11.26
N ALA A 183 -0.15 -0.25 -12.39
CA ALA A 183 -0.32 0.82 -13.37
C ALA A 183 -1.76 0.84 -13.93
N TYR A 184 -2.30 -0.35 -14.23
CA TYR A 184 -3.69 -0.49 -14.66
C TYR A 184 -4.68 0.01 -13.59
N GLY A 185 -4.51 -0.40 -12.33
CA GLY A 185 -5.35 0.03 -11.21
C GLY A 185 -5.34 1.55 -11.03
N VAL A 186 -4.16 2.18 -11.02
CA VAL A 186 -4.02 3.64 -10.90
C VAL A 186 -4.67 4.37 -12.08
N SER A 187 -4.50 3.87 -13.32
CA SER A 187 -5.07 4.52 -14.51
C SER A 187 -6.60 4.63 -14.45
N ARG A 188 -7.26 3.66 -13.79
CA ARG A 188 -8.73 3.62 -13.64
C ARG A 188 -9.24 4.46 -12.47
N LEU A 189 -8.39 4.79 -11.51
CA LEU A 189 -8.72 5.70 -10.41
C LEU A 189 -8.62 7.18 -10.83
N VAL A 190 -7.80 7.50 -11.84
CA VAL A 190 -7.57 8.88 -12.31
C VAL A 190 -8.60 9.33 -13.36
N LEU A 191 -9.24 8.41 -14.08
CA LEU A 191 -10.19 8.74 -15.14
C LEU A 191 -11.57 9.11 -14.58
N LYS A 192 -11.79 10.40 -14.35
CA LYS A 192 -13.13 10.98 -14.27
C LYS A 192 -13.55 11.42 -15.69
N PRO A 193 -14.54 10.79 -16.34
CA PRO A 193 -15.12 11.37 -17.55
C PRO A 193 -15.64 12.77 -17.20
N ASP A 194 -15.39 13.76 -18.05
CA ASP A 194 -15.78 15.19 -17.92
C ASP A 194 -14.92 16.13 -17.05
N SER A 195 -13.72 15.77 -16.57
CA SER A 195 -12.84 16.75 -15.88
C SER A 195 -12.21 17.81 -16.80
N TRP A 196 -12.42 17.72 -18.12
CA TRP A 196 -11.78 18.57 -19.15
C TRP A 196 -12.79 19.35 -20.00
N ARG A 197 -14.07 19.35 -19.65
CA ARG A 197 -15.07 20.17 -20.33
C ARG A 197 -15.18 21.49 -19.58
N LEU A 198 -14.56 22.53 -20.15
CA LEU A 198 -14.80 23.93 -19.80
C LEU A 198 -16.20 24.35 -20.27
#